data_AF-F1Z875-F1
#
_entry.id   AF-F1Z875-F1
#
_cell.length_a   1.000
_cell.length_b   1.000
_cell.length_c   1.000
_cell.angle_alpha   90.00
_cell.angle_beta   90.00
_cell.angle_gamma   90.00
#
_symmetry.space_group_name_H-M   'P 1'
#
loop_
_entity.id
_entity.type
_entity.pdbx_description
1 polymer ?
#
loop_
_entity_poly.entity_id
_entity_poly.type
_entity_poly.pdbx_seq_one_letter_code
_entity_poly.pdbx_strand_id
1 'polypeptide(L)'
;MAELPEAAEPLLFGAVPPMAIVSASMLVLIAIMIWKKVPSLITGGLDKQIVAIREQLDEAKALRAEAEKMRADYAARISNAEKDAEAMLAHARREAELIISRATSETAEVIARREKMAGEKIAAAEHAAVEDLRKRAVSAAAAAAGQLIAARHGLDADRAMINGTIANLVN
;
A
#
# COMPACT_ATOMS: atom_id res chain seq x y z
N MET A 1 -33.43 92.30 40.51
CA MET A 1 -33.75 90.86 40.61
C MET A 1 -33.98 90.60 42.09
N ALA A 2 -35.19 90.19 42.44
CA ALA A 2 -35.73 90.22 43.80
C ALA A 2 -34.96 89.30 44.76
N GLU A 3 -34.50 89.85 45.88
CA GLU A 3 -34.11 89.08 47.05
C GLU A 3 -35.39 88.55 47.72
N LEU A 4 -35.59 87.24 47.65
CA LEU A 4 -36.72 86.54 48.26
C LEU A 4 -36.42 86.24 49.73
N PRO A 5 -37.45 86.30 50.60
CA PRO A 5 -37.31 86.15 52.05
C PRO A 5 -36.87 84.73 52.43
N GLU A 6 -35.91 84.68 53.36
CA GLU A 6 -35.34 83.46 53.93
C GLU A 6 -36.43 82.73 54.75
N ALA A 7 -36.94 81.63 54.21
CA ALA A 7 -37.96 80.81 54.84
C ALA A 7 -37.35 80.07 56.04
N ALA A 8 -37.96 80.21 57.22
CA ALA A 8 -37.55 79.51 58.44
C ALA A 8 -37.61 77.99 58.22
N GLU A 9 -36.45 77.34 58.22
CA GLU A 9 -36.35 75.89 58.11
C GLU A 9 -36.96 75.22 59.35
N PRO A 10 -37.81 74.19 59.19
CA PRO A 10 -38.36 73.46 60.33
C PRO A 10 -37.25 72.65 61.01
N LEU A 11 -36.64 73.21 62.06
CA LEU A 11 -35.65 72.53 62.90
C LEU A 11 -36.29 71.37 63.67
N LEU A 12 -35.81 70.14 63.45
CA LEU A 12 -36.26 68.98 64.21
C LEU A 12 -35.54 68.97 65.57
N PHE A 13 -36.28 68.79 66.67
CA PHE A 13 -35.80 68.89 68.06
C PHE A 13 -35.15 70.24 68.44
N GLY A 14 -35.40 71.31 67.68
CA GLY A 14 -34.97 72.67 68.00
C GLY A 14 -33.48 72.98 67.78
N ALA A 15 -32.69 72.04 67.26
CA ALA A 15 -31.24 72.24 67.09
C ALA A 15 -30.65 71.68 65.79
N VAL A 16 -31.39 70.87 65.01
CA VAL A 16 -30.83 70.19 63.83
C VAL A 16 -31.66 70.48 62.57
N PRO A 17 -31.04 71.03 61.51
CA PRO A 17 -31.74 71.29 60.26
C PRO A 17 -32.15 69.96 59.58
N PRO A 18 -33.30 69.88 58.90
CA PRO A 18 -33.78 68.66 58.24
C PRO A 18 -32.76 68.02 57.29
N MET A 19 -31.99 68.85 56.57
CA MET A 19 -30.94 68.39 55.65
C MET A 19 -29.79 67.67 56.39
N ALA A 20 -29.51 68.01 57.64
CA ALA A 20 -28.50 67.32 58.45
C ALA A 20 -28.94 65.90 58.85
N ILE A 21 -30.23 65.68 59.10
CA ILE A 21 -30.76 64.34 59.43
C ILE A 21 -30.81 63.46 58.19
N VAL A 22 -31.18 64.01 57.04
CA VAL A 22 -31.18 63.27 55.76
C VAL A 22 -29.75 62.90 55.36
N SER A 23 -28.81 63.83 55.44
CA SER A 23 -27.40 63.57 55.13
C SER A 23 -26.76 62.60 56.14
N ALA A 24 -27.06 62.70 57.44
CA ALA A 24 -26.61 61.74 58.44
C ALA A 24 -27.18 60.33 58.20
N SER A 25 -28.47 60.23 57.87
CA SER A 25 -29.10 58.94 57.51
C SER A 25 -28.48 58.33 56.25
N MET A 26 -28.14 59.14 55.25
CA MET A 26 -27.45 58.70 54.04
C MET A 26 -26.02 58.23 54.34
N LEU A 27 -25.30 58.93 55.22
CA LEU A 27 -23.98 58.54 55.70
C LEU A 27 -24.02 57.19 56.45
N VAL A 28 -25.01 56.99 57.33
CA VAL A 28 -25.19 55.72 58.03
C VAL A 28 -25.52 54.59 57.05
N LEU A 29 -26.37 54.84 56.04
CA LEU A 29 -26.66 53.86 54.99
C LEU A 29 -25.41 53.48 54.20
N ILE A 30 -24.60 54.47 53.79
CA ILE A 30 -23.33 54.23 53.07
C ILE A 30 -22.34 53.47 53.96
N ALA A 31 -22.22 53.84 55.23
CA ALA A 31 -21.36 53.12 56.17
C ALA A 31 -21.79 51.65 56.36
N ILE A 32 -23.10 51.39 56.45
CA ILE A 32 -23.64 50.03 56.51
C ILE A 32 -23.38 49.27 55.20
N MET A 33 -23.52 49.90 54.03
CA MET A 33 -23.22 49.27 52.74
C MET A 33 -21.74 48.90 52.59
N ILE A 34 -20.83 49.75 53.06
CA ILE A 34 -19.39 49.48 53.10
C ILE A 34 -19.10 48.36 54.09
N TRP A 35 -19.71 48.39 55.29
CA TRP A 35 -19.53 47.35 56.31
C TRP A 35 -20.06 45.98 55.86
N LYS A 36 -21.18 45.96 55.11
CA LYS A 36 -21.73 44.75 54.47
C LYS A 36 -21.03 44.38 53.16
N LYS A 37 -19.95 45.08 52.78
CA LYS A 37 -19.08 44.78 51.63
C LYS A 37 -19.83 44.68 50.29
N VAL A 38 -20.94 45.41 50.14
CA VAL A 38 -21.69 45.47 48.88
C VAL A 38 -20.81 45.83 47.66
N PRO A 39 -19.92 46.85 47.71
CA PRO A 39 -19.04 47.15 46.57
C PRO A 39 -18.08 46.01 46.25
N SER A 40 -17.58 45.28 47.26
CA SER A 40 -16.68 44.14 47.07
C SER A 40 -17.37 42.93 46.41
N LEU A 41 -18.68 42.75 46.64
CA LEU A 41 -19.45 41.69 45.99
C LEU A 41 -19.64 41.98 44.49
N ILE A 42 -19.87 43.25 44.15
CA ILE A 42 -20.03 43.70 42.75
C ILE A 42 -18.71 43.55 42.00
N THR A 43 -17.59 44.04 42.56
CA THR A 43 -16.26 43.89 41.94
C THR A 43 -15.86 42.42 41.83
N GLY A 44 -16.14 41.60 42.85
CA GLY A 44 -15.88 40.16 42.79
C GLY A 44 -16.71 39.42 41.74
N GLY A 45 -17.93 39.87 41.45
CA GLY A 45 -18.75 39.34 40.35
C GLY A 45 -18.19 39.67 38.96
N LEU A 46 -17.74 40.92 38.78
CA LEU A 46 -17.08 41.38 37.57
C LEU A 46 -15.75 40.64 37.34
N ASP A 47 -14.91 40.49 38.37
CA ASP A 47 -13.65 39.76 38.29
C ASP A 47 -13.86 38.29 37.91
N LYS A 48 -14.88 37.63 38.46
CA LYS A 48 -15.25 36.26 38.08
C LYS A 48 -15.63 36.16 36.60
N GLN A 49 -16.38 37.13 36.07
CA GLN A 49 -16.72 37.15 34.65
C GLN A 49 -15.49 37.37 33.78
N ILE A 50 -14.58 38.27 34.18
CA ILE A 50 -13.32 38.50 33.47
C ILE A 50 -12.48 37.22 33.41
N VAL A 51 -12.37 36.49 34.53
CA VAL A 51 -11.64 35.21 34.57
C VAL A 51 -12.30 34.17 33.67
N ALA A 52 -13.63 34.01 33.75
CA ALA A 52 -14.36 33.07 32.90
C ALA A 52 -14.22 33.39 31.40
N ILE A 53 -14.28 34.67 31.01
CA ILE A 53 -14.09 35.10 29.63
C ILE A 53 -12.66 34.83 29.16
N ARG A 54 -11.65 35.08 30.02
CA ARG A 54 -10.25 34.77 29.70
C ARG A 54 -10.03 33.28 29.48
N GLU A 55 -10.58 32.44 30.35
CA GLU A 55 -10.50 30.99 30.25
C GLU A 55 -11.14 30.48 28.94
N GLN A 56 -12.34 30.98 28.60
CA GLN A 56 -13.00 30.66 27.33
C GLN A 56 -12.22 31.13 26.10
N LEU A 57 -11.58 32.31 26.16
CA LEU A 57 -10.74 32.83 25.10
C LEU A 57 -9.48 31.98 24.89
N ASP A 58 -8.88 31.52 25.99
CA ASP A 58 -7.68 30.68 25.92
C ASP A 58 -8.01 29.26 25.46
N GLU A 59 -9.14 28.69 25.88
CA GLU A 59 -9.66 27.43 25.34
C GLU A 59 -9.98 27.54 23.84
N ALA A 60 -10.62 28.63 23.41
CA ALA A 60 -10.90 28.87 21.99
C ALA A 60 -9.63 29.04 21.15
N LYS A 61 -8.58 29.67 21.69
CA LYS A 61 -7.27 29.76 21.04
C LYS A 61 -6.59 28.39 20.96
N ALA A 62 -6.64 27.61 22.04
CA ALA A 62 -6.09 26.25 22.06
C ALA A 62 -6.79 25.36 21.02
N LEU A 63 -8.12 25.40 20.99
CA LEU A 63 -8.92 24.65 20.01
C LEU A 63 -8.62 25.07 18.56
N ARG A 64 -8.42 26.38 18.32
CA ARG A 64 -7.95 26.86 17.01
C ARG A 64 -6.57 26.33 16.65
N ALA A 65 -5.62 26.39 17.57
CA ALA A 65 -4.27 25.88 17.34
C ALA A 65 -4.27 24.36 17.06
N GLU A 66 -5.10 23.60 17.77
CA GLU A 66 -5.29 22.17 17.52
C GLU A 66 -5.93 21.89 16.16
N ALA A 67 -6.94 22.67 15.76
CA ALA A 67 -7.56 22.56 14.45
C ALA A 67 -6.59 22.91 13.31
N GLU A 68 -5.77 23.95 13.48
CA GLU A 68 -4.74 24.33 12.52
C GLU A 68 -3.66 23.27 12.40
N LYS A 69 -3.19 22.72 13.53
CA LYS A 69 -2.25 21.60 13.56
C LYS A 69 -2.82 20.37 12.85
N MET A 70 -4.06 20.00 13.16
CA MET A 70 -4.75 18.88 12.54
C MET A 70 -4.87 19.10 11.03
N ARG A 71 -5.25 20.31 10.58
CA ARG A 71 -5.33 20.64 9.16
C ARG A 71 -3.97 20.53 8.46
N ALA A 72 -2.90 21.01 9.10
CA ALA A 72 -1.55 20.90 8.55
C ALA A 72 -1.11 19.43 8.43
N ASP A 73 -1.38 18.62 9.45
CA ASP A 73 -1.07 17.18 9.45
C ASP A 73 -1.84 16.45 8.34
N TYR A 74 -3.14 16.75 8.15
CA TYR A 74 -3.91 16.15 7.05
C TYR A 74 -3.44 16.62 5.67
N ALA A 75 -3.10 17.89 5.50
CA ALA A 75 -2.54 18.39 4.24
C ALA A 75 -1.21 17.71 3.90
N ALA A 76 -0.33 17.53 4.88
CA ALA A 76 0.92 16.81 4.72
C ALA A 76 0.67 15.32 4.38
N ARG A 77 -0.28 14.67 5.06
CA ARG A 77 -0.67 13.28 4.77
C ARG A 77 -1.20 13.11 3.35
N ILE A 78 -2.03 14.04 2.86
CA ILE A 78 -2.56 14.00 1.49
C ILE A 78 -1.41 14.13 0.48
N SER A 79 -0.52 15.12 0.65
CA SER A 79 0.61 15.30 -0.26
C SER A 79 1.57 14.10 -0.26
N ASN A 80 1.79 13.48 0.90
CA ASN A 80 2.59 12.25 0.98
C ASN A 80 1.88 11.06 0.33
N ALA A 81 0.56 10.91 0.53
CA ALA A 81 -0.20 9.83 -0.09
C ALA A 81 -0.19 9.89 -1.62
N GLU A 82 -0.25 11.10 -2.22
CA GLU A 82 -0.11 11.28 -3.67
C GLU A 82 1.27 10.84 -4.15
N LYS A 83 2.33 11.25 -3.47
CA LYS A 83 3.71 10.84 -3.80
C LYS A 83 3.92 9.34 -3.63
N ASP A 84 3.37 8.75 -2.57
CA ASP A 84 3.45 7.31 -2.32
C ASP A 84 2.68 6.53 -3.39
N ALA A 85 1.53 7.02 -3.83
CA ALA A 85 0.78 6.42 -4.93
C ALA A 85 1.54 6.50 -6.25
N GLU A 86 2.15 7.64 -6.58
CA GLU A 86 3.01 7.79 -7.75
C GLU A 86 4.23 6.86 -7.69
N ALA A 87 4.88 6.78 -6.53
CA ALA A 87 6.01 5.88 -6.30
C ALA A 87 5.61 4.41 -6.44
N MET A 88 4.43 4.03 -5.91
CA MET A 88 3.86 2.69 -6.03
C MET A 88 3.55 2.34 -7.49
N LEU A 89 2.94 3.26 -8.25
CA LEU A 89 2.67 3.05 -9.68
C LEU A 89 3.98 2.93 -10.48
N ALA A 90 4.97 3.77 -10.19
CA ALA A 90 6.27 3.69 -10.85
C ALA A 90 6.99 2.37 -10.53
N HIS A 91 6.89 1.90 -9.27
CA HIS A 91 7.43 0.60 -8.87
C HIS A 91 6.74 -0.56 -9.59
N ALA A 92 5.40 -0.57 -9.58
CA ALA A 92 4.60 -1.60 -10.25
C ALA A 92 4.90 -1.68 -11.75
N ARG A 93 5.08 -0.53 -12.42
CA ARG A 93 5.47 -0.50 -13.84
C ARG A 93 6.85 -1.09 -14.08
N ARG A 94 7.84 -0.76 -13.25
CA ARG A 94 9.19 -1.34 -13.35
C ARG A 94 9.19 -2.84 -13.11
N GLU A 95 8.43 -3.31 -12.11
CA GLU A 95 8.29 -4.73 -11.84
C GLU A 95 7.59 -5.46 -12.98
N ALA A 96 6.52 -4.89 -13.54
CA ALA A 96 5.83 -5.45 -14.69
C ALA A 96 6.77 -5.60 -15.90
N GLU A 97 7.55 -4.56 -16.22
CA GLU A 97 8.52 -4.61 -17.31
C GLU A 97 9.59 -5.69 -17.08
N LEU A 98 10.08 -5.80 -15.85
CA LEU A 98 11.08 -6.80 -15.47
C LEU A 98 10.51 -8.22 -15.52
N ILE A 99 9.24 -8.42 -15.14
CA ILE A 99 8.55 -9.70 -15.27
C ILE A 99 8.39 -10.06 -16.75
N ILE A 100 7.97 -9.13 -17.60
CA ILE A 100 7.81 -9.36 -19.05
C ILE A 100 9.16 -9.70 -19.68
N SER A 101 10.22 -8.96 -19.36
CA SER A 101 11.58 -9.23 -19.84
C SER A 101 12.09 -10.60 -19.40
N ARG A 102 11.88 -10.99 -18.14
CA ARG A 102 12.25 -12.32 -17.66
C ARG A 102 11.43 -13.42 -18.32
N ALA A 103 10.11 -13.25 -18.40
CA ALA A 103 9.21 -14.24 -18.99
C ALA A 103 9.51 -14.46 -20.48
N THR A 104 9.84 -13.41 -21.23
CA THR A 104 10.24 -13.52 -22.64
C THR A 104 11.57 -14.27 -22.80
N SER A 105 12.58 -13.96 -21.97
CA SER A 105 13.85 -14.69 -21.96
C SER A 105 13.67 -16.16 -21.61
N GLU A 106 12.96 -16.46 -20.52
CA GLU A 106 12.70 -17.84 -20.08
C GLU A 106 11.89 -18.63 -21.12
N THR A 107 10.90 -18.00 -21.75
CA THR A 107 10.10 -18.63 -22.81
C THR A 107 10.96 -18.93 -24.03
N ALA A 108 11.82 -18.00 -24.44
CA ALA A 108 12.75 -18.22 -25.56
C ALA A 108 13.68 -19.41 -25.29
N GLU A 109 14.22 -19.52 -24.07
CA GLU A 109 15.05 -20.66 -23.68
C GLU A 109 14.25 -21.98 -23.65
N VAL A 110 13.02 -21.98 -23.14
CA VAL A 110 12.15 -23.16 -23.15
C VAL A 110 11.86 -23.61 -24.58
N ILE A 111 11.58 -22.68 -25.49
CA ILE A 111 11.35 -22.97 -26.90
C ILE A 111 12.61 -23.57 -27.52
N ALA A 112 13.78 -22.94 -27.34
CA ALA A 112 15.04 -23.45 -27.88
C ALA A 112 15.37 -24.87 -27.35
N ARG A 113 15.13 -25.14 -26.06
CA ARG A 113 15.29 -26.49 -25.50
C ARG A 113 14.31 -27.49 -26.11
N ARG A 114 13.04 -27.09 -26.32
CA ARG A 114 12.03 -27.95 -26.95
C ARG A 114 12.35 -28.25 -28.40
N GLU A 115 12.84 -27.26 -29.15
CA GLU A 115 13.29 -27.43 -30.53
C GLU A 115 14.46 -28.41 -30.60
N LYS A 116 15.47 -28.25 -29.73
CA LYS A 116 16.59 -29.18 -29.64
C LYS A 116 16.13 -30.61 -29.32
N MET A 117 15.25 -30.79 -28.32
CA MET A 117 14.71 -32.11 -27.98
C MET A 117 13.90 -32.72 -29.13
N ALA A 118 13.13 -31.91 -29.87
CA ALA A 118 12.40 -32.38 -31.03
C ALA A 118 13.35 -32.81 -32.16
N GLY A 119 14.40 -32.01 -32.43
CA GLY A 119 15.44 -32.36 -33.39
C GLY A 119 16.19 -33.65 -33.04
N GLU A 120 16.58 -33.81 -31.77
CA GLU A 120 17.21 -35.03 -31.27
C GLU A 120 16.30 -36.26 -31.42
N LYS A 121 14.99 -36.11 -31.17
CA LYS A 121 14.01 -37.19 -31.38
C LYS A 121 13.82 -37.54 -32.85
N ILE A 122 13.80 -36.54 -33.73
CA ILE A 122 13.71 -36.75 -35.18
C ILE A 122 14.95 -37.50 -35.68
N ALA A 123 16.15 -37.04 -35.32
CA ALA A 123 17.40 -37.69 -35.70
C ALA A 123 17.46 -39.15 -35.19
N ALA A 124 17.04 -39.40 -33.95
CA ALA A 124 16.96 -40.76 -33.42
C ALA A 124 15.96 -41.64 -34.19
N ALA A 125 14.80 -41.09 -34.55
CA ALA A 125 13.79 -41.79 -35.35
C ALA A 125 14.28 -42.07 -36.78
N GLU A 126 14.98 -41.12 -37.42
CA GLU A 126 15.59 -41.29 -38.73
C GLU A 126 16.63 -42.41 -38.73
N HIS A 127 17.54 -42.41 -37.74
CA HIS A 127 18.51 -43.49 -37.59
C HIS A 127 17.83 -44.86 -37.39
N ALA A 128 16.79 -44.92 -36.55
CA ALA A 128 16.03 -46.15 -36.34
C ALA A 128 15.32 -46.62 -37.62
N ALA A 129 14.74 -45.71 -38.40
CA ALA A 129 14.06 -46.02 -39.66
C ALA A 129 15.04 -46.52 -40.74
N VAL A 130 16.22 -45.92 -40.85
CA VAL A 130 17.28 -46.38 -41.76
C VAL A 130 17.75 -47.78 -41.39
N GLU A 131 17.97 -48.03 -40.10
CA GLU A 131 18.39 -49.35 -39.60
C GLU A 131 17.31 -50.41 -39.83
N ASP A 132 16.02 -50.07 -39.63
CA ASP A 132 14.91 -50.98 -39.93
C ASP A 132 14.79 -51.28 -41.43
N LEU A 133 14.94 -50.27 -42.30
CA LEU A 133 14.95 -50.46 -43.75
C LEU A 133 16.11 -51.36 -44.18
N ARG A 134 17.30 -51.16 -43.61
CA ARG A 134 18.48 -51.99 -43.87
C ARG A 134 18.22 -53.45 -43.48
N LYS A 135 17.65 -53.68 -42.30
CA LYS A 135 17.29 -55.04 -41.83
C LYS A 135 16.28 -55.72 -42.76
N ARG A 136 15.24 -54.99 -43.19
CA ARG A 136 14.24 -55.49 -44.14
C ARG A 136 14.88 -55.84 -45.48
N ALA A 137 15.77 -54.98 -46.01
CA ALA A 137 16.48 -55.22 -47.25
C ALA A 137 17.41 -56.45 -47.17
N VAL A 138 18.17 -56.59 -46.07
CA VAL A 138 19.04 -57.76 -45.85
C VAL A 138 18.21 -59.04 -45.75
N SER A 139 17.09 -59.01 -45.01
CA SER A 139 16.18 -60.16 -44.89
C SER A 139 15.58 -60.57 -46.25
N ALA A 140 15.10 -59.59 -47.04
CA ALA A 140 14.56 -59.84 -48.37
C ALA A 140 15.63 -60.39 -49.33
N ALA A 141 16.84 -59.84 -49.31
CA ALA A 141 17.95 -60.32 -50.12
C ALA A 141 18.37 -61.75 -49.72
N ALA A 142 18.46 -62.04 -48.42
CA ALA A 142 18.77 -63.38 -47.92
C ALA A 142 17.68 -64.40 -48.29
N ALA A 143 16.40 -64.02 -48.19
CA ALA A 143 15.28 -64.86 -48.61
C ALA A 143 15.31 -65.14 -50.12
N ALA A 144 15.55 -64.12 -50.94
CA ALA A 144 15.67 -64.28 -52.40
C ALA A 144 16.89 -65.14 -52.79
N ALA A 145 18.05 -64.92 -52.14
CA ALA A 145 19.23 -65.75 -52.33
C ALA A 145 18.97 -67.21 -51.92
N GLY A 146 18.28 -67.44 -50.80
CA GLY A 146 17.87 -68.77 -50.35
C GLY A 146 16.95 -69.47 -51.37
N GLN A 147 15.99 -68.75 -51.94
CA GLN A 147 15.12 -69.29 -53.01
C GLN A 147 15.92 -69.62 -54.28
N LEU A 148 16.84 -68.74 -54.70
CA LEU A 148 17.68 -68.97 -55.88
C LEU A 148 18.61 -70.17 -55.69
N ILE A 149 19.21 -70.31 -54.50
CA ILE A 149 20.02 -71.47 -54.13
C ILE A 149 19.14 -72.72 -54.19
N ALA A 150 17.99 -72.75 -53.53
CA ALA A 150 17.09 -73.91 -53.56
C ALA A 150 16.64 -74.31 -54.97
N ALA A 151 16.40 -73.33 -55.85
CA ALA A 151 16.02 -73.57 -57.24
C ALA A 151 17.17 -74.08 -58.12
N ARG A 152 18.42 -73.76 -57.80
CA ARG A 152 19.62 -74.18 -58.56
C ARG A 152 20.44 -75.27 -57.88
N HIS A 153 20.09 -75.69 -56.67
CA HIS A 153 20.77 -76.75 -55.95
C HIS A 153 20.39 -78.10 -56.53
N GLY A 154 21.37 -78.81 -57.06
CA GLY A 154 21.25 -80.20 -57.52
C GLY A 154 22.45 -81.02 -57.10
N LEU A 155 22.42 -82.33 -57.42
CA LEU A 155 23.43 -83.32 -57.02
C LEU A 155 24.88 -82.95 -57.40
N ASP A 156 25.08 -82.21 -58.50
CA ASP A 156 26.41 -81.76 -58.94
C ASP A 156 26.97 -80.64 -58.06
N ALA A 157 26.11 -79.74 -57.55
CA ALA A 157 26.50 -78.71 -56.60
C ALA A 157 26.87 -79.30 -55.23
N ASP A 158 26.14 -80.32 -54.76
CA ASP A 158 26.42 -81.04 -53.52
C ASP A 158 27.80 -81.72 -53.57
N ARG A 159 28.10 -82.42 -54.66
CA ARG A 159 29.41 -83.07 -54.86
C ARG A 159 30.55 -82.06 -54.88
N ALA A 160 30.37 -80.91 -55.53
CA ALA A 160 31.38 -79.85 -55.54
C ALA A 160 31.64 -79.27 -54.14
N MET A 161 30.60 -79.06 -53.33
CA MET A 161 30.76 -78.60 -51.94
C MET A 161 31.45 -79.64 -51.05
N ILE A 162 31.08 -80.92 -51.16
CA ILE A 162 31.71 -82.02 -50.41
C ILE A 162 33.19 -82.14 -50.77
N ASN A 163 33.54 -82.08 -52.05
CA ASN A 163 34.94 -82.12 -52.48
C ASN A 163 35.73 -80.89 -52.00
N GLY A 164 35.11 -79.71 -51.99
CA GLY A 164 35.72 -78.48 -51.48
C GLY A 164 35.94 -78.48 -49.96
N THR A 165 35.01 -79.03 -49.16
CA THR A 165 35.20 -79.17 -47.71
C THR A 165 36.24 -80.23 -47.36
N ILE A 166 36.28 -81.35 -48.09
CA ILE A 166 37.34 -82.35 -47.96
C ILE A 166 38.72 -81.73 -48.28
N ALA A 167 38.81 -80.92 -49.35
CA ALA A 167 40.06 -80.24 -49.71
C ALA A 167 40.53 -79.21 -48.67
N ASN A 168 39.60 -78.45 -48.06
CA ASN A 168 39.92 -77.49 -46.99
C ASN A 168 40.27 -78.14 -45.63
N LEU A 169 39.95 -79.42 -45.44
CA LEU A 169 40.30 -80.17 -44.23
C LEU A 169 41.64 -80.93 -44.37
N VAL A 170 42.09 -81.18 -45.60
CA VAL A 170 43.33 -81.89 -45.93
C VAL A 170 44.52 -80.94 -46.12
N ASN A 171 44.26 -79.63 -46.19
CA ASN A 171 45.26 -78.55 -46.21
C ASN A 171 45.29 -77.83 -44.86
#